data_AF-A0A842X2J6-F1
#
_entry.id   AF-A0A842X2J6-F1
#
_cell.length_a   1.000
_cell.length_b   1.000
_cell.length_c   1.000
_cell.angle_alpha   90.00
_cell.angle_beta   90.00
_cell.angle_gamma   90.00
#
_symmetry.space_group_name_H-M   'P 1'
#
loop_
_entity.id
_entity.type
_entity.pdbx_description
1 polymer ?
#
loop_
_entity_poly.entity_id
_entity_poly.type
_entity_poly.pdbx_seq_one_letter_code
_entity_poly.pdbx_strand_id
1 'polypeptide(L)'
;MSEKEKKNDPATIKKSLDDMVEQLEQDAKSSKSWASSMSSNKERWEQLKAEIQKRQKELKSLVREKKSGTISPEEFDEKYRILQDELTELEFQVYNMRLGTKVDA
;
A
#
# COMPACT_ATOMS: atom_id res chain seq x y z
N MET A 1 -44.77 9.65 10.77
CA MET A 1 -44.07 10.83 11.31
C MET A 1 -42.66 10.40 11.68
N SER A 2 -41.69 10.90 10.89
CA SER A 2 -40.22 10.99 11.04
C SER A 2 -39.42 9.88 11.74
N GLU A 3 -38.91 8.93 10.94
CA GLU A 3 -37.84 7.97 11.29
C GLU A 3 -36.51 8.30 10.57
N LYS A 4 -36.34 9.53 10.08
CA LYS A 4 -35.21 9.94 9.21
C LYS A 4 -34.23 10.96 9.81
N GLU A 5 -34.37 11.36 11.07
CA GLU A 5 -33.58 12.47 11.64
C GLU A 5 -32.51 12.04 12.66
N LYS A 6 -32.06 10.77 12.66
CA LYS A 6 -31.02 10.27 13.60
C LYS A 6 -29.74 9.75 12.94
N LYS A 7 -29.46 10.11 11.68
CA LYS A 7 -28.21 9.71 10.99
C LYS A 7 -27.17 10.82 10.83
N ASN A 8 -27.50 12.06 11.20
CA ASN A 8 -26.64 13.23 11.04
C ASN A 8 -26.40 13.96 12.37
N ASP A 9 -26.32 13.23 13.49
CA ASP A 9 -25.92 13.86 14.74
C ASP A 9 -24.38 14.02 14.74
N PRO A 10 -23.84 15.25 14.80
CA PRO A 10 -22.40 15.50 14.69
C PRO A 10 -21.59 14.79 15.76
N ALA A 11 -22.19 14.49 16.92
CA ALA A 11 -21.50 13.79 18.00
C ALA A 11 -21.36 12.29 17.71
N THR A 12 -22.29 11.66 16.98
CA THR A 12 -22.12 10.26 16.52
C THR A 12 -21.15 10.14 15.36
N ILE A 13 -21.13 11.14 14.46
CA ILE A 13 -20.13 11.20 13.38
C ILE A 13 -18.73 11.41 13.97
N LYS A 14 -18.59 12.33 14.95
CA LYS A 14 -17.32 12.59 15.63
C LYS A 14 -16.84 11.37 16.40
N LYS A 15 -17.73 10.67 17.12
CA LYS A 15 -17.39 9.43 17.82
C LYS A 15 -16.96 8.33 16.85
N SER A 16 -17.63 8.19 15.71
CA SER A 16 -17.24 7.23 14.68
C SER A 16 -15.89 7.56 14.03
N LEU A 17 -15.57 8.85 13.88
CA LEU A 17 -14.27 9.33 13.40
C LEU A 17 -13.18 9.10 14.44
N ASP A 18 -13.42 9.43 15.71
CA ASP A 18 -12.49 9.20 16.80
C ASP A 18 -12.24 7.70 16.98
N ASP A 19 -13.27 6.84 16.88
CA ASP A 19 -13.14 5.38 16.93
C ASP A 19 -12.32 4.83 15.73
N MET A 20 -12.47 5.41 14.53
CA MET A 20 -11.66 5.07 13.35
C MET A 20 -10.22 5.56 13.47
N VAL A 21 -9.99 6.75 14.04
CA VAL A 21 -8.67 7.30 14.32
C VAL A 21 -7.97 6.47 15.40
N GLU A 22 -8.67 6.05 16.44
CA GLU A 22 -8.14 5.18 17.50
C GLU A 22 -7.79 3.78 16.96
N GLN A 23 -8.55 3.26 15.99
CA GLN A 23 -8.18 2.03 15.27
C GLN A 23 -6.93 2.19 14.40
N LEU A 24 -6.71 3.37 13.83
CA LEU A 24 -5.49 3.69 13.06
C LEU A 24 -4.28 3.93 13.98
N GLU A 25 -4.48 4.53 15.16
CA GLU A 25 -3.44 4.79 16.17
C GLU A 25 -3.03 3.53 16.98
N GLN A 26 -3.75 2.41 16.84
CA GLN A 26 -3.38 1.09 17.41
C GLN A 26 -2.18 0.41 16.69
N ASP A 27 -1.21 1.17 16.22
CA ASP A 27 0.01 0.71 15.54
C ASP A 27 0.79 -0.36 16.34
N ALA A 28 0.71 -0.35 17.67
CA ALA A 28 1.36 -1.35 18.52
C ALA A 28 0.67 -2.74 18.50
N LYS A 29 -0.66 -2.81 18.37
CA LYS A 29 -1.39 -4.09 18.19
C LYS A 29 -1.38 -4.55 16.74
N SER A 30 -1.40 -3.60 15.80
CA SER A 30 -1.22 -3.84 14.36
C SER A 30 0.13 -4.50 14.08
N SER A 31 1.22 -4.10 14.77
CA SER A 31 2.54 -4.75 14.61
C SER A 31 2.59 -6.23 15.03
N LYS A 32 1.87 -6.64 16.10
CA LYS A 32 1.77 -8.04 16.53
C LYS A 32 0.91 -8.87 15.57
N SER A 33 -0.20 -8.31 15.08
CA SER A 33 -1.03 -8.94 14.05
C SER A 33 -0.27 -9.06 12.73
N TRP A 34 0.51 -8.05 12.37
CA TRP A 34 1.37 -8.02 11.18
C TRP A 34 2.46 -9.09 11.23
N ALA A 35 3.21 -9.19 12.34
CA ALA A 35 4.22 -10.24 12.51
C ALA A 35 3.60 -11.65 12.42
N SER A 36 2.36 -11.82 12.92
CA SER A 36 1.63 -13.07 12.78
C SER A 36 1.22 -13.35 11.33
N SER A 37 0.61 -12.40 10.63
CA SER A 37 0.23 -12.53 9.21
C SER A 37 1.44 -12.74 8.28
N MET A 38 2.57 -12.07 8.57
CA MET A 38 3.84 -12.27 7.86
C MET A 38 4.44 -13.64 8.13
N SER A 39 4.41 -14.12 9.38
CA SER A 39 4.97 -15.44 9.71
C SER A 39 4.14 -16.57 9.08
N SER A 40 2.82 -16.41 8.97
CA SER A 40 1.95 -17.34 8.24
C SER A 40 2.11 -17.29 6.71
N ASN A 41 2.62 -16.19 6.15
CA ASN A 41 2.84 -16.01 4.71
C ASN A 41 4.31 -15.73 4.37
N LYS A 42 5.24 -16.27 5.17
CA LYS A 42 6.66 -15.87 5.15
C LYS A 42 7.31 -15.97 3.78
N GLU A 43 7.01 -17.04 3.04
CA GLU A 43 7.55 -17.25 1.69
C GLU A 43 7.05 -16.20 0.70
N ARG A 44 5.74 -15.94 0.68
CA ARG A 44 5.13 -14.90 -0.17
C ARG A 44 5.63 -13.51 0.20
N TRP A 45 5.88 -13.26 1.48
CA TRP A 45 6.47 -12.01 1.95
C TRP A 45 7.90 -11.81 1.43
N GLU A 46 8.76 -12.81 1.55
CA GLU A 46 10.13 -12.72 1.03
C GLU A 46 10.15 -12.57 -0.49
N GLN A 47 9.22 -13.22 -1.21
CA GLN A 47 9.04 -13.02 -2.66
C GLN A 47 8.64 -11.57 -2.98
N LEU A 48 7.59 -11.03 -2.34
CA LEU A 48 7.17 -9.64 -2.54
C LEU A 48 8.31 -8.66 -2.26
N LYS A 49 9.06 -8.89 -1.18
CA LYS A 49 10.20 -8.05 -0.82
C LYS A 49 11.30 -8.12 -1.89
N ALA A 50 11.60 -9.30 -2.42
CA ALA A 50 12.57 -9.48 -3.49
C ALA A 50 12.12 -8.77 -4.77
N GLU A 51 10.84 -8.86 -5.13
CA GLU A 51 10.26 -8.19 -6.29
C GLU A 51 10.30 -6.67 -6.16
N ILE A 52 9.87 -6.12 -5.01
CA ILE A 52 9.94 -4.67 -4.73
C ILE A 52 11.38 -4.19 -4.85
N GLN A 53 12.33 -4.91 -4.24
CA GLN A 53 13.76 -4.55 -4.33
C GLN A 53 14.28 -4.59 -5.75
N LYS A 54 13.85 -5.55 -6.57
CA LYS A 54 14.21 -5.66 -7.98
C LYS A 54 13.68 -4.44 -8.75
N ARG A 55 12.40 -4.11 -8.61
CA ARG A 55 11.78 -2.95 -9.30
C ARG A 55 12.39 -1.62 -8.86
N GLN A 56 12.72 -1.46 -7.58
CA GLN A 56 13.45 -0.29 -7.09
C GLN A 56 14.87 -0.17 -7.68
N LYS A 57 15.56 -1.29 -7.92
CA LYS A 57 16.86 -1.28 -8.60
C LYS A 57 16.71 -0.90 -10.07
N GLU A 58 15.70 -1.45 -10.76
CA GLU A 58 15.38 -1.10 -12.15
C GLU A 58 15.06 0.39 -12.27
N LEU A 59 14.25 0.95 -11.37
CA LEU A 59 13.94 2.38 -11.33
C LEU A 59 15.20 3.23 -11.12
N LYS A 60 16.11 2.82 -10.23
CA LYS A 60 17.39 3.50 -10.04
C LYS A 60 18.28 3.42 -11.28
N SER A 61 18.28 2.30 -12.02
CA SER A 61 19.00 2.16 -13.28
C SER A 61 18.42 3.11 -14.32
N LEU A 62 17.10 3.12 -14.48
CA LEU A 62 16.39 3.97 -15.43
C LEU A 62 16.69 5.47 -15.21
N VAL A 63 16.72 5.92 -13.95
CA VAL A 63 17.10 7.30 -13.60
C VAL A 63 18.56 7.58 -13.93
N ARG A 64 19.47 6.61 -13.77
CA ARG A 64 20.87 6.77 -14.18
C ARG A 64 21.01 6.86 -15.70
N GLU A 65 20.30 6.01 -16.44
CA GLU A 65 20.28 5.99 -17.90
C GLU A 65 19.72 7.31 -18.48
N LYS A 66 18.68 7.87 -17.87
CA LYS A 66 18.17 9.21 -18.22
C LYS A 66 19.25 10.27 -17.99
N LYS A 67 19.93 10.22 -16.84
CA LYS A 67 20.98 11.19 -16.48
C LYS A 67 22.20 11.10 -17.38
N SER A 68 22.56 9.91 -17.85
CA SER A 68 23.65 9.72 -18.82
C SER A 68 23.24 10.05 -20.25
N GLY A 69 21.96 10.37 -20.51
CA GLY A 69 21.44 10.62 -21.85
C GLY A 69 21.39 9.36 -22.73
N THR A 70 21.39 8.18 -22.11
CA THR A 70 21.37 6.88 -22.82
C THR A 70 19.99 6.56 -23.38
N ILE A 71 18.94 7.09 -22.77
CA ILE A 71 17.54 6.95 -23.18
C ILE A 71 16.91 8.32 -23.41
N SER A 72 15.92 8.39 -24.29
CA SER A 72 15.20 9.64 -24.54
C SER A 72 14.27 9.99 -23.35
N PRO A 73 13.85 11.25 -23.21
CA PRO A 73 12.83 11.64 -22.23
C PRO A 73 11.54 10.83 -22.35
N GLU A 74 11.08 10.57 -23.58
CA GLU A 74 9.86 9.82 -23.86
C GLU A 74 10.00 8.35 -23.45
N GLU A 75 11.14 7.72 -23.78
CA GLU A 75 11.45 6.35 -23.36
C GLU A 75 11.56 6.22 -21.83
N PHE A 76 12.12 7.24 -21.19
CA PHE A 76 12.15 7.30 -19.73
C PHE A 76 10.74 7.38 -19.15
N ASP A 77 9.89 8.28 -19.65
CA ASP A 77 8.56 8.51 -19.08
C ASP A 77 7.66 7.25 -19.22
N GLU A 78 7.76 6.54 -20.34
CA GLU A 78 7.05 5.27 -20.55
C GLU A 78 7.51 4.19 -19.55
N LYS A 79 8.82 3.93 -19.48
CA LYS A 79 9.37 2.91 -18.57
C LYS A 79 9.17 3.28 -17.10
N TYR A 80 9.24 4.57 -16.78
CA TYR A 80 9.04 5.08 -15.43
C TYR A 80 7.61 4.81 -14.96
N ARG A 81 6.62 5.08 -15.83
CA ARG A 81 5.21 4.82 -15.53
C ARG A 81 4.97 3.33 -15.26
N ILE A 82 5.48 2.45 -16.13
CA ILE A 82 5.34 1.00 -15.94
C ILE A 82 5.91 0.55 -14.60
N LEU A 83 7.13 1.00 -14.27
CA LEU A 83 7.78 0.64 -13.00
C LEU A 83 7.03 1.20 -11.77
N GLN A 84 6.41 2.39 -11.89
CA GLN A 84 5.59 2.94 -10.82
C GLN A 84 4.29 2.16 -10.63
N ASP A 85 3.62 1.77 -11.71
CA ASP A 85 2.39 0.97 -11.65
C ASP A 85 2.69 -0.40 -11.01
N GLU A 86 3.79 -1.05 -11.42
CA GLU A 86 4.23 -2.32 -10.83
C GLU A 86 4.60 -2.20 -9.35
N LEU A 87 5.30 -1.13 -8.95
CA LEU A 87 5.61 -0.88 -7.54
C LEU A 87 4.35 -0.63 -6.72
N THR A 88 3.39 0.12 -7.26
CA THR A 88 2.10 0.40 -6.62
C THR A 88 1.32 -0.88 -6.38
N GLU A 89 1.28 -1.78 -7.36
CA GLU A 89 0.62 -3.08 -7.22
C GLU A 89 1.29 -3.95 -6.14
N LEU A 90 2.62 -3.99 -6.11
CA LEU A 90 3.36 -4.72 -5.08
C LEU A 90 3.11 -4.13 -3.68
N GLU A 91 3.06 -2.81 -3.56
CA GLU A 91 2.71 -2.12 -2.31
C GLU A 91 1.28 -2.47 -1.86
N PHE A 92 0.34 -2.54 -2.81
CA PHE A 92 -1.04 -2.95 -2.52
C PHE A 92 -1.09 -4.39 -2.02
N GLN A 93 -0.31 -5.30 -2.61
CA GLN A 93 -0.21 -6.68 -2.13
C GLN A 93 0.38 -6.78 -0.72
N VAL A 94 1.39 -5.96 -0.39
CA VAL A 94 1.93 -5.86 0.97
C VAL A 94 0.90 -5.32 1.94
N TYR A 95 0.13 -4.31 1.52
CA TYR A 95 -0.93 -3.73 2.34
C TYR A 95 -2.06 -4.74 2.60
N ASN A 96 -2.50 -5.48 1.58
CA ASN A 96 -3.48 -6.56 1.71
C ASN A 96 -2.99 -7.67 2.64
N MET A 97 -1.71 -8.04 2.53
CA MET A 97 -1.09 -9.00 3.43
C MET A 97 -1.04 -8.47 4.87
N ARG A 98 -0.83 -7.16 5.07
CA ARG A 98 -0.83 -6.52 6.39
C ARG A 98 -2.22 -6.50 7.01
N LEU A 99 -3.26 -6.23 6.23
CA LEU A 99 -4.64 -6.17 6.72
C LEU A 99 -5.30 -7.56 6.85
N GLY A 100 -4.70 -8.62 6.29
CA GLY A 100 -5.31 -9.94 6.25
C GLY A 100 -6.54 -10.02 5.33
N THR A 101 -6.78 -8.98 4.55
CA THR A 101 -7.89 -8.88 3.60
C THR A 101 -7.47 -9.50 2.27
N LYS A 102 -8.05 -10.65 1.92
CA LYS A 102 -8.15 -11.04 0.50
C LYS A 102 -9.13 -10.07 -0.13
N VAL A 103 -8.61 -9.09 -0.87
CA VAL A 103 -9.47 -8.37 -1.81
C VAL A 103 -9.66 -9.35 -2.96
N ASP A 104 -10.84 -9.98 -3.02
CA ASP A 104 -11.22 -10.79 -4.17
C ASP A 104 -11.15 -9.89 -5.41
N ALA A 105 -10.41 -10.38 -6.42
CA ALA A 105 -10.25 -9.73 -7.72
C ALA A 105 -11.52 -9.87 -8.57
#